data_AF-A0A973TRJ9-F1
#
_entry.id   AF-A0A973TRJ9-F1
#
_cell.length_a   1.000
_cell.length_b   1.000
_cell.length_c   1.000
_cell.angle_alpha   90.00
_cell.angle_beta   90.00
_cell.angle_gamma   90.00
#
_symmetry.space_group_name_H-M   'P 1'
#
loop_
_entity.id
_entity.type
_entity.pdbx_description
1 polymer ?
#
loop_
_entity_poly.entity_id
_entity_poly.type
_entity_poly.pdbx_seq_one_letter_code
_entity_poly.pdbx_strand_id
1 'polypeptide(L)'
;MTDRLILGIESSCDETGVGIVRLGPDGAMELLADEVASSVEEHARFGGVVPEVASRAHLEAMVPTMRRAVEKAGIELRDVHSIAVTAGPGLAGALLVGVSAAKAYAAALDKPLYGVNHLAGHVAADTLQHGPLPKRCVALLVSGGHSQLLLIEGLAEKITEIGSTVDDAAGEAYDKVARLLDLPYPGGPPIDKLAKQGNGCAIAFPRGLTGPRDSKYDFSFSGLKTSVARWVEKQERAGEEIPLADVAASFQEAVADVLTAKAIRACKDLAVDTLVISGGVAANSRLSGLAAERCAEAGIELRVPRPRLCTDNGAMIAALGAHLVAAGAKPSALDLSTTPGLPVSTIQIL
;
A
#
# COMPACT_ATOMS: atom_id res chain seq x y z
N MET A 1 -26.85 -13.99 13.44
CA MET A 1 -26.45 -12.58 13.63
C MET A 1 -26.83 -11.82 12.38
N THR A 2 -27.19 -10.55 12.48
CA THR A 2 -27.47 -9.69 11.32
C THR A 2 -26.17 -9.19 10.72
N ASP A 3 -26.21 -8.83 9.43
CA ASP A 3 -25.09 -8.18 8.75
C ASP A 3 -24.62 -6.93 9.51
N ARG A 4 -23.31 -6.68 9.47
CA ARG A 4 -22.68 -5.53 10.13
C ARG A 4 -22.04 -4.64 9.07
N LEU A 5 -22.40 -3.37 9.07
CA LEU A 5 -21.82 -2.37 8.17
C LEU A 5 -20.61 -1.71 8.83
N ILE A 6 -19.44 -1.88 8.22
CA ILE A 6 -18.18 -1.33 8.71
C ILE A 6 -17.78 -0.17 7.83
N LEU A 7 -17.64 1.01 8.42
CA LEU A 7 -17.17 2.21 7.74
C LEU A 7 -15.66 2.37 7.97
N GLY A 8 -14.89 2.60 6.91
CA GLY A 8 -13.44 2.82 6.97
C GLY A 8 -13.07 4.22 6.49
N ILE A 9 -12.15 4.88 7.21
CA ILE A 9 -11.61 6.20 6.87
C ILE A 9 -10.08 6.11 6.71
N GLU A 10 -9.58 6.53 5.55
CA GLU A 10 -8.16 6.61 5.23
C GLU A 10 -7.78 8.08 4.94
N SER A 11 -6.68 8.53 5.55
CA SER A 11 -6.10 9.86 5.38
C SER A 11 -4.62 9.90 5.80
N SER A 12 -3.86 8.84 5.56
CA SER A 12 -2.48 8.69 6.00
C SER A 12 -1.50 9.55 5.20
N CYS A 13 -1.77 9.77 3.91
CA CYS A 13 -0.86 10.43 2.97
C CYS A 13 -1.57 11.51 2.14
N ASP A 14 -1.96 11.23 0.91
CA ASP A 14 -2.53 12.21 -0.03
C ASP A 14 -3.88 11.80 -0.65
N GLU A 15 -4.38 10.61 -0.31
CA GLU A 15 -5.75 10.15 -0.57
C GLU A 15 -6.66 10.28 0.65
N THR A 16 -7.80 10.96 0.47
CA THR A 16 -8.92 10.90 1.41
C THR A 16 -9.84 9.78 0.98
N GLY A 17 -9.85 8.66 1.70
CA GLY A 17 -10.64 7.47 1.38
C GLY A 17 -11.77 7.24 2.37
N VAL A 18 -12.97 6.94 1.88
CA VAL A 18 -14.07 6.39 2.69
C VAL A 18 -14.60 5.12 2.04
N GLY A 19 -14.57 4.02 2.78
CA GLY A 19 -15.05 2.72 2.34
C GLY A 19 -16.14 2.17 3.25
N ILE A 20 -17.04 1.36 2.69
CA ILE A 20 -18.10 0.68 3.44
C ILE A 20 -18.11 -0.79 3.05
N VAL A 21 -17.93 -1.66 4.04
CA VAL A 21 -17.94 -3.12 3.88
C VAL A 21 -19.08 -3.72 4.68
N ARG A 22 -19.84 -4.62 4.06
CA ARG A 22 -20.81 -5.48 4.74
C ARG A 22 -20.12 -6.76 5.20
N LEU A 23 -20.15 -7.01 6.50
CA LEU A 23 -19.70 -8.26 7.10
C LEU A 23 -20.93 -9.14 7.38
N GLY A 24 -21.01 -10.24 6.64
CA GLY A 24 -22.03 -11.28 6.81
C GLY A 24 -21.80 -12.14 8.06
N PRO A 25 -22.82 -12.86 8.54
CA PRO A 25 -22.73 -13.72 9.73
C PRO A 25 -21.82 -14.94 9.56
N ASP A 26 -21.53 -15.31 8.31
CA ASP A 26 -20.60 -16.37 7.90
C ASP A 26 -19.15 -15.86 7.74
N GLY A 27 -18.92 -14.56 7.96
CA GLY A 27 -17.63 -13.91 7.78
C GLY A 27 -17.36 -13.42 6.35
N ALA A 28 -18.32 -13.57 5.43
CA ALA A 28 -18.19 -13.02 4.08
C ALA A 28 -18.15 -11.48 4.12
N MET A 29 -17.27 -10.89 3.31
CA MET A 29 -17.11 -9.44 3.21
C MET A 29 -17.51 -8.98 1.81
N GLU A 30 -18.39 -7.98 1.74
CA GLU A 30 -18.83 -7.37 0.50
C GLU A 30 -18.54 -5.87 0.52
N LEU A 31 -17.87 -5.38 -0.52
CA LEU A 31 -17.58 -3.96 -0.68
C LEU A 31 -18.80 -3.23 -1.24
N LEU A 32 -19.37 -2.30 -0.47
CA LEU A 32 -20.54 -1.50 -0.87
C LEU A 32 -20.15 -0.14 -1.48
N ALA A 33 -19.10 0.49 -0.93
CA ALA A 33 -18.59 1.75 -1.42
C ALA A 33 -17.08 1.86 -1.19
N ASP A 34 -16.40 2.52 -2.13
CA ASP A 34 -14.98 2.88 -2.07
C ASP A 34 -14.81 4.21 -2.79
N GLU A 35 -14.95 5.30 -2.04
CA GLU A 35 -14.82 6.66 -2.54
C GLU A 35 -13.48 7.24 -2.12
N VAL A 36 -12.77 7.82 -3.08
CA VAL A 36 -11.47 8.46 -2.86
C VAL A 36 -11.48 9.86 -3.47
N ALA A 37 -10.94 10.82 -2.73
CA ALA A 37 -10.52 12.12 -3.24
C ALA A 37 -9.00 12.21 -3.13
N SER A 38 -8.32 12.27 -4.27
CA SER A 38 -6.86 12.31 -4.34
C SER A 38 -6.36 13.75 -4.47
N SER A 39 -5.32 14.10 -3.70
CA SER A 39 -4.63 15.39 -3.78
C SER A 39 -3.30 15.32 -4.55
N VAL A 40 -3.02 14.21 -5.26
CA VAL A 40 -1.76 13.99 -6.02
C VAL A 40 -1.43 15.17 -6.95
N GLU A 41 -2.42 15.73 -7.65
CA GLU A 41 -2.22 16.86 -8.56
C GLU A 41 -1.71 18.13 -7.86
N GLU A 42 -2.10 18.36 -6.60
CA GLU A 42 -1.65 19.51 -5.80
C GLU A 42 -0.16 19.40 -5.43
N HIS A 43 0.34 18.16 -5.35
CA HIS A 43 1.73 17.82 -5.02
C HIS A 43 2.65 17.78 -6.23
N ALA A 44 2.11 17.58 -7.44
CA ALA A 44 2.87 17.39 -8.67
C ALA A 44 3.88 18.52 -8.93
N ARG A 45 3.51 19.78 -8.65
CA ARG A 45 4.40 20.95 -8.81
C ARG A 45 5.61 20.98 -7.86
N PHE A 46 5.54 20.23 -6.76
CA PHE A 46 6.63 20.05 -5.79
C PHE A 46 7.42 18.76 -6.05
N GLY A 47 6.87 17.88 -6.91
CA GLY A 47 7.41 16.58 -7.26
C GLY A 47 7.46 15.59 -6.09
N GLY A 48 6.57 15.76 -5.12
CA GLY A 48 6.43 14.92 -3.94
C GLY A 48 5.41 15.51 -2.96
N VAL A 49 4.91 14.68 -2.05
CA VAL A 49 3.85 15.07 -1.12
C VAL A 49 4.33 16.16 -0.15
N VAL A 50 3.57 17.26 -0.07
CA VAL A 50 3.80 18.34 0.90
C VAL A 50 2.84 18.16 2.08
N PRO A 51 3.33 17.87 3.31
CA PRO A 51 2.47 17.46 4.42
C PRO A 51 1.35 18.43 4.79
N GLU A 52 1.62 19.74 4.75
CA GLU A 52 0.61 20.77 5.06
C GLU A 52 -0.47 20.87 3.98
N VAL A 53 -0.10 20.71 2.71
CA VAL A 53 -1.06 20.70 1.58
C VAL A 53 -1.97 19.49 1.70
N ALA A 54 -1.41 18.31 1.96
CA ALA A 54 -2.17 17.08 2.16
C ALA A 54 -3.16 17.21 3.33
N SER A 55 -2.71 17.75 4.47
CA SER A 55 -3.56 17.94 5.65
C SER A 55 -4.77 18.84 5.35
N ARG A 56 -4.59 19.92 4.57
CA ARG A 56 -5.70 20.80 4.16
C ARG A 56 -6.63 20.13 3.16
N ALA A 57 -6.08 19.42 2.18
CA ALA A 57 -6.88 18.68 1.22
C ALA A 57 -7.80 17.65 1.91
N HIS A 58 -7.29 16.93 2.93
CA HIS A 58 -8.13 16.03 3.74
C HIS A 58 -9.26 16.76 4.45
N LEU A 59 -9.01 17.93 5.06
CA LEU A 59 -10.05 18.71 5.75
C LEU A 59 -11.18 19.10 4.80
N GLU A 60 -10.85 19.53 3.58
CA GLU A 60 -11.81 19.93 2.56
C GLU A 60 -12.56 18.72 1.98
N ALA A 61 -11.86 17.60 1.76
CA ALA A 61 -12.39 16.44 1.06
C ALA A 61 -13.14 15.44 1.96
N MET A 62 -12.94 15.45 3.29
CA MET A 62 -13.49 14.44 4.20
C MET A 62 -15.02 14.36 4.13
N VAL A 63 -15.72 15.49 4.36
CA VAL A 63 -17.19 15.51 4.38
C VAL A 63 -17.80 15.19 3.01
N PRO A 64 -17.34 15.75 1.88
CA PRO A 64 -17.83 15.36 0.56
C PRO A 64 -17.61 13.87 0.26
N THR A 65 -16.44 13.32 0.59
CA THR A 65 -16.11 11.91 0.32
C THR A 65 -16.96 10.97 1.17
N MET A 66 -17.17 11.31 2.45
CA MET A 66 -18.11 10.59 3.32
C MET A 66 -19.52 10.53 2.74
N ARG A 67 -20.05 11.68 2.28
CA ARG A 67 -21.40 11.74 1.68
C ARG A 67 -21.52 10.85 0.45
N ARG A 68 -20.55 10.91 -0.46
CA ARG A 68 -20.52 10.04 -1.65
C ARG A 68 -20.50 8.57 -1.27
N ALA A 69 -19.71 8.17 -0.27
CA ALA A 69 -19.59 6.77 0.13
C ALA A 69 -20.92 6.23 0.69
N VAL A 70 -21.56 7.01 1.56
CA VAL A 70 -22.85 6.66 2.16
C VAL A 70 -23.96 6.58 1.12
N GLU A 71 -24.01 7.55 0.19
CA GLU A 71 -24.94 7.54 -0.94
C GLU A 71 -24.71 6.33 -1.85
N LYS A 72 -23.44 6.07 -2.20
CA LYS A 72 -23.05 4.94 -3.05
C LYS A 72 -23.42 3.59 -2.44
N ALA A 73 -23.25 3.44 -1.13
CA ALA A 73 -23.63 2.23 -0.39
C ALA A 73 -25.15 2.10 -0.20
N GLY A 74 -25.91 3.19 -0.37
CA GLY A 74 -27.36 3.21 -0.19
C GLY A 74 -27.79 2.98 1.25
N ILE A 75 -27.03 3.50 2.23
CA ILE A 75 -27.29 3.33 3.67
C ILE A 75 -27.54 4.67 4.36
N GLU A 76 -28.10 4.66 5.57
CA GLU A 76 -27.99 5.80 6.48
C GLU A 76 -26.75 5.65 7.37
N LEU A 77 -26.06 6.76 7.68
CA LEU A 77 -24.88 6.73 8.55
C LEU A 77 -25.15 6.08 9.92
N ARG A 78 -26.38 6.18 10.44
CA ARG A 78 -26.75 5.56 11.73
C ARG A 78 -26.76 4.03 11.70
N ASP A 79 -26.85 3.45 10.51
CA ASP A 79 -26.94 1.99 10.30
C ASP A 79 -25.56 1.33 10.37
N VAL A 80 -24.48 2.11 10.35
CA VAL A 80 -23.13 1.57 10.54
C VAL A 80 -23.05 0.89 11.92
N HIS A 81 -22.43 -0.28 11.92
CA HIS A 81 -22.15 -1.02 13.15
C HIS A 81 -20.95 -0.40 13.87
N SER A 82 -19.90 -0.06 13.13
CA SER A 82 -18.65 0.47 13.69
C SER A 82 -17.86 1.26 12.65
N ILE A 83 -16.91 2.06 13.15
CA ILE A 83 -16.06 2.93 12.35
C ILE A 83 -14.61 2.52 12.57
N ALA A 84 -13.89 2.26 11.49
CA ALA A 84 -12.45 2.03 11.46
C ALA A 84 -11.76 3.25 10.83
N VAL A 85 -10.59 3.59 11.33
CA VAL A 85 -9.80 4.73 10.84
C VAL A 85 -8.32 4.41 10.89
N THR A 86 -7.58 4.85 9.89
CA THR A 86 -6.13 4.77 9.91
C THR A 86 -5.57 5.64 11.03
N ALA A 87 -4.95 5.00 12.03
CA ALA A 87 -4.27 5.69 13.13
C ALA A 87 -2.75 5.81 12.91
N GLY A 88 -2.23 5.10 11.92
CA GLY A 88 -0.84 5.14 11.47
C GLY A 88 -0.42 3.86 10.74
N PRO A 89 0.82 3.80 10.22
CA PRO A 89 1.74 4.93 10.05
C PRO A 89 1.24 5.94 9.01
N GLY A 90 1.86 7.12 8.93
CA GLY A 90 1.48 8.17 7.99
C GLY A 90 1.90 9.58 8.42
N LEU A 91 1.52 10.59 7.62
CA LEU A 91 1.80 11.99 7.90
C LEU A 91 0.95 12.47 9.09
N ALA A 92 1.59 13.04 10.11
CA ALA A 92 0.94 13.37 11.38
C ALA A 92 -0.29 14.28 11.23
N GLY A 93 -0.20 15.33 10.40
CA GLY A 93 -1.31 16.24 10.13
C GLY A 93 -2.47 15.58 9.37
N ALA A 94 -2.14 14.73 8.40
CA ALA A 94 -3.11 13.98 7.61
C ALA A 94 -3.88 12.96 8.48
N LEU A 95 -3.15 12.15 9.25
CA LEU A 95 -3.72 11.19 10.20
C LEU A 95 -4.66 11.87 11.21
N LEU A 96 -4.29 13.07 11.68
CA LEU A 96 -5.09 13.80 12.66
C LEU A 96 -6.47 14.17 12.11
N VAL A 97 -6.57 14.50 10.81
CA VAL A 97 -7.85 14.81 10.17
C VAL A 97 -8.78 13.59 10.16
N GLY A 98 -8.29 12.44 9.70
CA GLY A 98 -9.05 11.19 9.68
C GLY A 98 -9.49 10.74 11.07
N VAL A 99 -8.55 10.67 12.03
CA VAL A 99 -8.85 10.26 13.41
C VAL A 99 -9.83 11.21 14.07
N SER A 100 -9.71 12.52 13.86
CA SER A 100 -10.66 13.50 14.41
C SER A 100 -12.06 13.33 13.81
N ALA A 101 -12.17 13.12 12.50
CA ALA A 101 -13.44 12.86 11.84
C ALA A 101 -14.07 11.56 12.36
N ALA A 102 -13.30 10.47 12.43
CA ALA A 102 -13.77 9.18 12.91
C ALA A 102 -14.28 9.25 14.35
N LYS A 103 -13.57 9.95 15.25
CA LYS A 103 -14.03 10.22 16.62
C LYS A 103 -15.34 11.00 16.66
N ALA A 104 -15.46 12.04 15.83
CA ALA A 104 -16.68 12.84 15.75
C ALA A 104 -17.88 11.99 15.30
N TYR A 105 -17.72 11.16 14.28
CA TYR A 105 -18.76 10.24 13.82
C TYR A 105 -19.09 9.17 14.88
N ALA A 106 -18.08 8.55 15.49
CA ALA A 106 -18.26 7.53 16.52
C ALA A 106 -19.02 8.08 17.73
N ALA A 107 -18.64 9.26 18.22
CA ALA A 107 -19.30 9.92 19.34
C ALA A 107 -20.73 10.38 19.00
N ALA A 108 -20.97 10.92 17.80
CA ALA A 108 -22.29 11.39 17.40
C ALA A 108 -23.29 10.25 17.14
N LEU A 109 -22.80 9.10 16.67
CA LEU A 109 -23.62 7.94 16.31
C LEU A 109 -23.69 6.88 17.42
N ASP A 110 -22.95 7.08 18.52
CA ASP A 110 -22.73 6.11 19.59
C ASP A 110 -22.29 4.74 19.06
N LYS A 111 -21.21 4.75 18.24
CA LYS A 111 -20.68 3.55 17.57
C LYS A 111 -19.25 3.25 18.00
N PRO A 112 -18.88 1.95 18.09
CA PRO A 112 -17.50 1.53 18.28
C PRO A 112 -16.53 2.15 17.25
N LEU A 113 -15.38 2.59 17.76
CA LEU A 113 -14.26 3.09 16.97
C LEU A 113 -13.11 2.07 16.96
N TYR A 114 -12.43 1.93 15.82
CA TYR A 114 -11.24 1.10 15.67
C TYR A 114 -10.13 1.92 15.00
N GLY A 115 -9.10 2.30 15.77
CA GLY A 115 -7.89 2.93 15.24
C GLY A 115 -6.92 1.86 14.73
N VAL A 116 -6.82 1.71 13.41
CA VAL A 116 -6.16 0.56 12.77
C VAL A 116 -4.87 0.94 12.05
N ASN A 117 -4.06 -0.08 11.77
CA ASN A 117 -2.80 0.05 11.05
C ASN A 117 -3.02 0.10 9.53
N HIS A 118 -2.50 1.16 8.89
CA HIS A 118 -2.53 1.40 7.45
C HIS A 118 -1.98 0.22 6.64
N LEU A 119 -0.83 -0.32 7.06
CA LEU A 119 -0.13 -1.40 6.34
C LEU A 119 -0.90 -2.72 6.44
N ALA A 120 -1.49 -3.00 7.60
CA ALA A 120 -2.39 -4.14 7.74
C ALA A 120 -3.65 -3.96 6.87
N GLY A 121 -4.11 -2.71 6.67
CA GLY A 121 -5.18 -2.35 5.74
C GLY A 121 -4.86 -2.81 4.32
N HIS A 122 -3.68 -2.48 3.79
CA HIS A 122 -3.27 -2.93 2.45
C HIS A 122 -3.30 -4.44 2.26
N VAL A 123 -2.99 -5.23 3.30
CA VAL A 123 -3.11 -6.69 3.26
C VAL A 123 -4.58 -7.12 3.32
N ALA A 124 -5.39 -6.47 4.17
CA ALA A 124 -6.82 -6.76 4.30
C ALA A 124 -7.62 -6.48 3.01
N ALA A 125 -7.17 -5.55 2.17
CA ALA A 125 -7.78 -5.23 0.88
C ALA A 125 -7.96 -6.48 -0.02
N ASP A 126 -7.02 -7.43 0.05
CA ASP A 126 -7.08 -8.69 -0.70
C ASP A 126 -8.36 -9.48 -0.42
N THR A 127 -8.81 -9.45 0.84
CA THR A 127 -9.95 -10.26 1.29
C THR A 127 -11.29 -9.83 0.69
N LEU A 128 -11.37 -8.59 0.18
CA LEU A 128 -12.53 -8.09 -0.55
C LEU A 128 -12.67 -8.67 -1.96
N GLN A 129 -11.61 -9.28 -2.50
CA GLN A 129 -11.59 -9.82 -3.86
C GLN A 129 -11.35 -11.32 -3.89
N HIS A 130 -10.39 -11.82 -3.12
CA HIS A 130 -9.98 -13.23 -3.14
C HIS A 130 -10.53 -14.03 -1.96
N GLY A 131 -11.37 -13.41 -1.12
CA GLY A 131 -11.94 -14.05 0.06
C GLY A 131 -10.94 -14.17 1.22
N PRO A 132 -11.22 -15.02 2.22
CA PRO A 132 -10.38 -15.15 3.40
C PRO A 132 -8.91 -15.44 3.08
N LEU A 133 -8.00 -14.85 3.84
CA LEU A 133 -6.59 -15.23 3.78
C LEU A 133 -6.41 -16.65 4.34
N PRO A 134 -5.42 -17.40 3.85
CA PRO A 134 -4.99 -18.61 4.52
C PRO A 134 -4.46 -18.29 5.92
N LYS A 135 -4.36 -19.31 6.78
CA LYS A 135 -3.88 -19.15 8.16
C LYS A 135 -2.49 -18.49 8.25
N ARG A 136 -1.63 -18.76 7.26
CA ARG A 136 -0.30 -18.17 7.15
C ARG A 136 -0.04 -17.81 5.69
N CYS A 137 0.31 -16.56 5.42
CA CYS A 137 0.81 -16.13 4.12
C CYS A 137 1.94 -15.11 4.28
N VAL A 138 2.70 -14.91 3.21
CA VAL A 138 3.62 -13.79 3.11
C VAL A 138 2.92 -12.67 2.34
N ALA A 139 3.07 -11.44 2.82
CA ALA A 139 2.65 -10.25 2.09
C ALA A 139 3.89 -9.42 1.71
N LEU A 140 3.97 -9.02 0.44
CA LEU A 140 4.90 -8.02 -0.07
C LEU A 140 4.14 -6.70 -0.21
N LEU A 141 4.42 -5.75 0.69
CA LEU A 141 3.89 -4.40 0.62
C LEU A 141 4.88 -3.50 -0.12
N VAL A 142 4.45 -2.94 -1.25
CA VAL A 142 5.26 -2.07 -2.11
C VAL A 142 4.46 -0.83 -2.51
N SER A 143 4.63 0.24 -1.75
CA SER A 143 4.00 1.55 -1.99
C SER A 143 5.05 2.64 -2.23
N GLY A 144 4.62 3.90 -2.25
CA GLY A 144 5.51 5.06 -2.34
C GLY A 144 6.54 5.08 -1.21
N GLY A 145 6.10 4.84 0.02
CA GLY A 145 6.92 4.92 1.24
C GLY A 145 7.28 3.59 1.88
N HIS A 146 6.79 2.45 1.36
CA HIS A 146 7.01 1.15 1.99
C HIS A 146 7.49 0.11 0.96
N SER A 147 8.51 -0.66 1.36
CA SER A 147 8.92 -1.91 0.73
C SER A 147 9.20 -2.91 1.84
N GLN A 148 8.21 -3.77 2.14
CA GLN A 148 8.25 -4.66 3.29
C GLN A 148 7.77 -6.07 2.95
N LEU A 149 8.38 -7.07 3.57
CA LEU A 149 7.92 -8.45 3.61
C LEU A 149 7.35 -8.74 4.99
N LEU A 150 6.11 -9.21 5.02
CA LEU A 150 5.38 -9.50 6.25
C LEU A 150 4.97 -10.97 6.29
N LEU A 151 5.07 -11.60 7.45
CA LEU A 151 4.41 -12.86 7.76
C LEU A 151 3.07 -12.53 8.42
N ILE A 152 1.99 -12.94 7.78
CA ILE A 152 0.62 -12.76 8.28
C ILE A 152 0.19 -14.09 8.88
N GLU A 153 -0.10 -14.09 10.18
CA GLU A 153 -0.67 -15.26 10.90
C GLU A 153 -2.14 -15.02 11.28
N GLY A 154 -2.68 -13.87 10.89
CA GLY A 154 -4.08 -13.47 11.05
C GLY A 154 -4.18 -11.94 11.14
N LEU A 155 -5.10 -11.33 10.37
CA LEU A 155 -5.26 -9.87 10.28
C LEU A 155 -5.76 -9.21 11.57
N ALA A 156 -6.30 -10.00 12.51
CA ALA A 156 -6.68 -9.55 13.85
C ALA A 156 -5.83 -10.20 14.96
N GLU A 157 -4.80 -10.97 14.58
CA GLU A 157 -3.99 -11.77 15.52
C GLU A 157 -2.55 -11.29 15.55
N LYS A 158 -1.80 -11.54 14.47
CA LYS A 158 -0.36 -11.29 14.45
C LYS A 158 0.17 -11.05 13.05
N ILE A 159 0.91 -9.96 12.92
CA ILE A 159 1.68 -9.59 11.75
C ILE A 159 3.12 -9.39 12.18
N THR A 160 4.06 -10.06 11.51
CA THR A 160 5.49 -9.98 11.81
C THR A 160 6.23 -9.42 10.60
N GLU A 161 7.02 -8.36 10.78
CA GLU A 161 7.94 -7.89 9.75
C GLU A 161 9.10 -8.89 9.58
N ILE A 162 9.28 -9.38 8.36
CA ILE A 162 10.35 -10.33 8.00
C ILE A 162 11.56 -9.58 7.44
N GLY A 163 11.31 -8.50 6.69
CA GLY A 163 12.34 -7.63 6.13
C GLY A 163 11.75 -6.36 5.55
N SER A 164 12.55 -5.31 5.49
CA SER A 164 12.12 -3.99 5.03
C SER A 164 13.22 -3.29 4.25
N THR A 165 12.88 -2.19 3.57
CA THR A 165 13.92 -1.36 2.97
C THR A 165 14.76 -0.69 4.04
N VAL A 166 16.08 -0.68 3.86
CA VAL A 166 17.02 0.05 4.73
C VAL A 166 17.27 1.48 4.25
N ASP A 167 16.75 1.83 3.07
CA ASP A 167 16.90 3.15 2.46
C ASP A 167 15.63 3.60 1.70
N ASP A 168 15.70 3.88 0.40
CA ASP A 168 14.57 4.31 -0.42
C ASP A 168 13.57 3.16 -0.52
N ALA A 169 12.27 3.44 -0.44
CA ALA A 169 11.24 2.48 -0.86
C ALA A 169 11.24 2.31 -2.38
N ALA A 170 10.59 1.25 -2.88
CA ALA A 170 10.54 0.97 -4.31
C ALA A 170 9.84 2.11 -5.06
N GLY A 171 8.67 2.56 -4.57
CA GLY A 171 7.92 3.66 -5.19
C GLY A 171 8.73 4.96 -5.21
N GLU A 172 9.40 5.31 -4.11
CA GLU A 172 10.30 6.46 -4.05
C GLU A 172 11.47 6.36 -5.05
N ALA A 173 12.02 5.16 -5.26
CA ALA A 173 13.04 4.96 -6.30
C ALA A 173 12.47 5.20 -7.72
N TYR A 174 11.22 4.77 -7.99
CA TYR A 174 10.54 5.10 -9.25
C TYR A 174 10.36 6.61 -9.42
N ASP A 175 9.91 7.32 -8.38
CA ASP A 175 9.69 8.77 -8.46
C ASP A 175 11.00 9.53 -8.72
N LYS A 176 12.09 9.14 -8.05
CA LYS A 176 13.41 9.76 -8.24
C LYS A 176 13.99 9.48 -9.62
N VAL A 177 13.85 8.25 -10.13
CA VAL A 177 14.31 7.91 -11.48
C VAL A 177 13.45 8.57 -12.54
N ALA A 178 12.13 8.66 -12.35
CA ALA A 178 11.25 9.37 -13.28
C ALA A 178 11.66 10.84 -13.40
N ARG A 179 11.90 11.51 -12.27
CA ARG A 179 12.41 12.89 -12.27
C ARG A 179 13.76 13.03 -12.98
N LEU A 180 14.69 12.10 -12.77
CA LEU A 180 15.98 12.09 -13.47
C LEU A 180 15.82 11.98 -14.99
N LEU A 181 14.81 11.24 -15.45
CA LEU A 181 14.51 11.03 -16.87
C LEU A 181 13.52 12.07 -17.44
N ASP A 182 13.27 13.16 -16.72
CA ASP A 182 12.30 14.21 -17.08
C ASP A 182 10.87 13.68 -17.34
N LEU A 183 10.46 12.68 -16.57
CA LEU A 183 9.13 12.08 -16.59
C LEU A 183 8.22 12.69 -15.50
N PRO A 184 6.89 12.72 -15.72
CA PRO A 184 5.94 13.25 -14.74
C PRO A 184 5.93 12.50 -13.40
N TYR A 185 5.51 13.20 -12.35
CA TYR A 185 5.16 12.62 -11.04
C TYR A 185 3.66 12.26 -11.00
N PRO A 186 3.25 11.13 -10.38
CA PRO A 186 4.08 10.07 -9.80
C PRO A 186 4.81 9.23 -10.87
N GLY A 187 6.02 8.77 -10.53
CA GLY A 187 6.99 8.23 -11.48
C GLY A 187 6.78 6.77 -11.90
N GLY A 188 6.02 6.00 -11.11
CA GLY A 188 5.73 4.59 -11.41
C GLY A 188 5.06 4.36 -12.78
N PRO A 189 3.86 4.94 -13.03
CA PRO A 189 3.14 4.77 -14.30
C PRO A 189 3.90 5.21 -15.57
N PRO A 190 4.57 6.39 -15.63
CA PRO A 190 5.31 6.77 -16.84
C PRO A 190 6.51 5.86 -17.10
N ILE A 191 7.23 5.41 -16.05
CA ILE A 191 8.30 4.42 -16.21
C ILE A 191 7.73 3.10 -16.74
N ASP A 192 6.63 2.57 -16.17
CA ASP A 192 6.02 1.32 -16.65
C ASP A 192 5.57 1.40 -18.12
N LYS A 193 5.03 2.54 -18.53
CA LYS A 193 4.63 2.77 -19.92
C LYS A 193 5.83 2.80 -20.87
N LEU A 194 6.90 3.47 -20.47
CA LEU A 194 8.10 3.63 -21.28
C LEU A 194 8.93 2.34 -21.36
N ALA A 195 9.03 1.59 -20.26
CA ALA A 195 9.74 0.33 -20.16
C ALA A 195 9.20 -0.75 -21.13
N LYS A 196 7.92 -0.71 -21.48
CA LYS A 196 7.30 -1.62 -22.48
C LYS A 196 7.91 -1.49 -23.88
N GLN A 197 8.60 -0.41 -24.16
CA GLN A 197 9.23 -0.13 -25.45
C GLN A 197 10.74 -0.42 -25.44
N GLY A 198 11.30 -0.78 -24.29
CA GLY A 198 12.73 -0.99 -24.10
C GLY A 198 13.10 -2.45 -23.86
N ASN A 199 14.41 -2.70 -23.82
CA ASN A 199 15.00 -3.97 -23.47
C ASN A 199 15.49 -3.93 -22.01
N GLY A 200 14.85 -4.71 -21.13
CA GLY A 200 15.22 -4.81 -19.72
C GLY A 200 16.62 -5.40 -19.44
N CYS A 201 17.29 -5.94 -20.46
CA CYS A 201 18.65 -6.47 -20.40
C CYS A 201 19.69 -5.53 -21.05
N ALA A 202 19.29 -4.36 -21.56
CA ALA A 202 20.20 -3.43 -22.24
C ALA A 202 21.27 -2.86 -21.30
N ILE A 203 20.91 -2.60 -20.03
CA ILE A 203 21.80 -1.99 -19.05
C ILE A 203 21.83 -2.83 -17.78
N ALA A 204 23.03 -3.26 -17.39
CA ALA A 204 23.24 -4.07 -16.20
C ALA A 204 23.22 -3.21 -14.91
N PHE A 205 22.04 -2.81 -14.45
CA PHE A 205 21.89 -2.12 -13.17
C PHE A 205 22.03 -3.06 -11.96
N PRO A 206 22.55 -2.59 -10.81
CA PRO A 206 22.81 -3.43 -9.65
C PRO A 206 21.52 -3.90 -8.96
N ARG A 207 21.55 -5.11 -8.39
CA ARG A 207 20.49 -5.66 -7.53
C ARG A 207 20.92 -5.54 -6.06
N GLY A 208 20.38 -4.55 -5.36
CA GLY A 208 20.77 -4.22 -3.97
C GLY A 208 20.48 -5.34 -2.96
N LEU A 209 21.40 -5.52 -2.01
CA LEU A 209 21.32 -6.51 -0.92
C LEU A 209 21.04 -7.94 -1.43
N THR A 210 21.83 -8.42 -2.38
CA THR A 210 21.72 -9.78 -2.95
C THR A 210 22.97 -10.63 -2.76
N GLY A 211 24.00 -10.11 -2.10
CA GLY A 211 25.23 -10.83 -1.81
C GLY A 211 25.07 -11.89 -0.72
N PRO A 212 26.00 -12.87 -0.60
CA PRO A 212 25.90 -13.97 0.36
C PRO A 212 25.90 -13.56 1.83
N ARG A 213 26.42 -12.36 2.14
CA ARG A 213 26.49 -11.80 3.51
C ARG A 213 25.41 -10.76 3.79
N ASP A 214 24.65 -10.38 2.76
CA ASP A 214 23.59 -9.39 2.91
C ASP A 214 22.40 -10.01 3.63
N SER A 215 21.57 -9.14 4.20
CA SER A 215 20.29 -9.57 4.76
C SER A 215 19.49 -10.33 3.70
N LYS A 216 19.06 -11.53 4.07
CA LYS A 216 17.99 -12.21 3.33
C LYS A 216 16.75 -11.35 3.58
N TYR A 217 15.97 -10.89 2.62
CA TYR A 217 14.68 -10.20 2.84
C TYR A 217 14.74 -8.67 2.91
N ASP A 218 15.76 -8.03 3.50
CA ASP A 218 15.81 -6.56 3.46
C ASP A 218 16.08 -6.02 2.06
N PHE A 219 15.61 -4.80 1.77
CA PHE A 219 15.71 -4.15 0.46
C PHE A 219 16.62 -2.92 0.50
N SER A 220 17.19 -2.55 -0.66
CA SER A 220 17.96 -1.31 -0.85
C SER A 220 17.84 -0.89 -2.31
N PHE A 221 17.38 0.35 -2.53
CA PHE A 221 17.16 0.92 -3.86
C PHE A 221 17.93 2.24 -4.08
N SER A 222 18.49 2.86 -3.03
CA SER A 222 19.32 4.06 -3.14
C SER A 222 20.55 3.87 -4.04
N GLY A 223 21.21 2.71 -3.94
CA GLY A 223 22.35 2.35 -4.79
C GLY A 223 21.95 2.19 -6.26
N LEU A 224 20.77 1.62 -6.51
CA LEU A 224 20.20 1.47 -7.85
C LEU A 224 19.94 2.84 -8.50
N LYS A 225 19.24 3.73 -7.80
CA LYS A 225 19.03 5.13 -8.25
C LYS A 225 20.35 5.82 -8.61
N THR A 226 21.35 5.70 -7.76
CA THR A 226 22.68 6.31 -7.98
C THR A 226 23.36 5.73 -9.21
N SER A 227 23.19 4.43 -9.46
CA SER A 227 23.71 3.78 -10.67
C SER A 227 23.03 4.29 -11.93
N VAL A 228 21.72 4.54 -11.90
CA VAL A 228 20.98 5.11 -13.04
C VAL A 228 21.47 6.54 -13.32
N ALA A 229 21.55 7.39 -12.30
CA ALA A 229 22.05 8.77 -12.44
C ALA A 229 23.45 8.84 -13.05
N ARG A 230 24.39 8.04 -12.53
CA ARG A 230 25.76 7.98 -13.07
C ARG A 230 25.83 7.46 -14.49
N TRP A 231 24.95 6.52 -14.85
CA TRP A 231 24.88 6.01 -16.21
C TRP A 231 24.38 7.10 -17.16
N VAL A 232 23.30 7.80 -16.81
CA VAL A 232 22.75 8.93 -17.59
C VAL A 232 23.79 10.03 -17.76
N GLU A 233 24.40 10.51 -16.67
CA GLU A 233 25.44 11.56 -16.71
C GLU A 233 26.62 11.18 -17.63
N LYS A 234 27.00 9.90 -17.66
CA LYS A 234 28.09 9.41 -18.49
C LYS A 234 27.73 9.52 -19.98
N GLN A 235 26.50 9.11 -20.35
CA GLN A 235 26.03 9.20 -21.73
C GLN A 235 25.92 10.65 -22.20
N GLU A 236 25.39 11.54 -21.35
CA GLU A 236 25.31 12.98 -21.62
C GLU A 236 26.69 13.60 -21.86
N ARG A 237 27.68 13.27 -21.01
CA ARG A 237 29.07 13.74 -21.18
C ARG A 237 29.73 13.22 -22.44
N ALA A 238 29.33 12.05 -22.92
CA ALA A 238 29.78 11.49 -24.19
C ALA A 238 29.06 12.10 -25.40
N GLY A 239 28.02 12.92 -25.19
CA GLY A 239 27.17 13.45 -26.27
C GLY A 239 26.31 12.38 -26.95
N GLU A 240 26.09 11.25 -26.28
CA GLU A 240 25.28 10.15 -26.78
C GLU A 240 23.80 10.39 -26.46
N GLU A 241 22.91 9.96 -27.36
CA GLU A 241 21.48 9.97 -27.10
C GLU A 241 21.14 8.95 -26.01
N ILE A 242 20.30 9.34 -25.04
CA ILE A 242 19.89 8.46 -23.95
C ILE A 242 18.72 7.59 -24.45
N PRO A 243 18.87 6.26 -24.54
CA PRO A 243 17.77 5.36 -24.86
C PRO A 243 16.83 5.23 -23.65
N LEU A 244 15.97 6.22 -23.45
CA LEU A 244 15.11 6.33 -22.27
C LEU A 244 14.27 5.07 -22.00
N ALA A 245 13.80 4.41 -23.07
CA ALA A 245 13.05 3.15 -22.99
C ALA A 245 13.89 2.02 -22.36
N ASP A 246 15.15 1.87 -22.78
CA ASP A 246 16.05 0.84 -22.26
C ASP A 246 16.48 1.13 -20.82
N VAL A 247 16.67 2.41 -20.48
CA VAL A 247 16.94 2.83 -19.10
C VAL A 247 15.77 2.50 -18.19
N ALA A 248 14.56 2.89 -18.58
CA ALA A 248 13.34 2.60 -17.83
C ALA A 248 13.12 1.09 -17.67
N ALA A 249 13.26 0.31 -18.74
CA ALA A 249 13.12 -1.14 -18.73
C ALA A 249 14.16 -1.82 -17.84
N SER A 250 15.43 -1.44 -17.97
CA SER A 250 16.52 -2.05 -17.19
C SER A 250 16.43 -1.70 -15.69
N PHE A 251 15.98 -0.48 -15.36
CA PHE A 251 15.70 -0.07 -13.98
C PHE A 251 14.52 -0.85 -13.40
N GLN A 252 13.39 -0.90 -14.12
CA GLN A 252 12.20 -1.64 -13.73
C GLN A 252 12.51 -3.12 -13.50
N GLU A 253 13.32 -3.73 -14.38
CA GLU A 253 13.79 -5.11 -14.24
C GLU A 253 14.56 -5.31 -12.93
N ALA A 254 15.50 -4.42 -12.61
CA ALA A 254 16.29 -4.52 -11.38
C ALA A 254 15.43 -4.44 -10.12
N VAL A 255 14.41 -3.58 -10.10
CA VAL A 255 13.46 -3.47 -8.98
C VAL A 255 12.59 -4.72 -8.86
N ALA A 256 11.95 -5.13 -9.96
CA ALA A 256 11.04 -6.28 -9.98
C ALA A 256 11.77 -7.59 -9.61
N ASP A 257 13.00 -7.77 -10.09
CA ASP A 257 13.84 -8.92 -9.82
C ASP A 257 14.14 -9.06 -8.32
N VAL A 258 14.59 -7.98 -7.66
CA VAL A 258 14.90 -8.00 -6.22
C VAL A 258 13.65 -8.25 -5.39
N LEU A 259 12.56 -7.55 -5.67
CA LEU A 259 11.30 -7.67 -4.91
C LEU A 259 10.76 -9.11 -4.96
N THR A 260 10.63 -9.66 -6.17
CA THR A 260 10.06 -11.00 -6.36
C THR A 260 10.99 -12.11 -5.88
N ALA A 261 12.31 -12.00 -6.10
CA ALA A 261 13.26 -13.01 -5.63
C ALA A 261 13.20 -13.16 -4.10
N LYS A 262 13.13 -12.03 -3.39
CA LYS A 262 13.08 -12.02 -1.92
C LYS A 262 11.74 -12.50 -1.40
N ALA A 263 10.63 -12.15 -2.05
CA ALA A 263 9.30 -12.65 -1.69
C ALA A 263 9.18 -14.18 -1.85
N ILE A 264 9.66 -14.73 -2.98
CA ILE A 264 9.66 -16.18 -3.23
C ILE A 264 10.57 -16.91 -2.23
N ARG A 265 11.74 -16.34 -1.94
CA ARG A 265 12.62 -16.89 -0.89
C ARG A 265 11.93 -16.90 0.48
N ALA A 266 11.27 -15.82 0.87
CA ALA A 266 10.54 -15.76 2.13
C ALA A 266 9.44 -16.83 2.21
N CYS A 267 8.70 -17.05 1.11
CA CYS A 267 7.68 -18.09 1.05
C CYS A 267 8.28 -19.49 1.26
N LYS A 268 9.37 -19.80 0.56
CA LYS A 268 10.07 -21.09 0.67
C LYS A 268 10.67 -21.32 2.07
N ASP A 269 11.39 -20.34 2.59
CA ASP A 269 12.08 -20.45 3.88
C ASP A 269 11.08 -20.57 5.06
N LEU A 270 9.89 -19.95 4.95
CA LEU A 270 8.84 -19.99 5.97
C LEU A 270 7.78 -21.10 5.75
N ALA A 271 7.95 -21.89 4.69
CA ALA A 271 7.02 -22.93 4.26
C ALA A 271 5.56 -22.43 4.17
N VAL A 272 5.37 -21.32 3.46
CA VAL A 272 4.04 -20.81 3.08
C VAL A 272 3.84 -20.94 1.57
N ASP A 273 2.60 -21.19 1.17
CA ASP A 273 2.19 -21.45 -0.21
C ASP A 273 1.45 -20.27 -0.84
N THR A 274 1.25 -19.17 -0.11
CA THR A 274 0.50 -18.00 -0.60
C THR A 274 1.30 -16.72 -0.43
N LEU A 275 1.43 -15.96 -1.53
CA LEU A 275 2.02 -14.63 -1.58
C LEU A 275 0.94 -13.59 -1.94
N VAL A 276 0.74 -12.61 -1.07
CA VAL A 276 -0.08 -11.42 -1.35
C VAL A 276 0.85 -10.27 -1.76
N ILE A 277 0.57 -9.57 -2.85
CA ILE A 277 1.28 -8.33 -3.22
C ILE A 277 0.29 -7.18 -3.23
N SER A 278 0.60 -6.13 -2.45
CA SER A 278 -0.24 -4.94 -2.32
C SER A 278 0.59 -3.65 -2.25
N GLY A 279 -0.05 -2.50 -2.32
CA GLY A 279 0.57 -1.19 -2.44
C GLY A 279 0.62 -0.68 -3.89
N GLY A 280 0.80 0.63 -4.07
CA GLY A 280 0.72 1.27 -5.40
C GLY A 280 1.69 0.72 -6.46
N VAL A 281 2.86 0.21 -6.06
CA VAL A 281 3.83 -0.39 -6.98
C VAL A 281 3.40 -1.79 -7.45
N ALA A 282 2.47 -2.46 -6.74
CA ALA A 282 1.93 -3.75 -7.16
C ALA A 282 1.27 -3.68 -8.55
N ALA A 283 0.74 -2.52 -8.94
CA ALA A 283 0.16 -2.28 -10.26
C ALA A 283 1.19 -2.22 -11.40
N ASN A 284 2.50 -2.23 -11.10
CA ASN A 284 3.57 -2.25 -12.10
C ASN A 284 3.53 -3.56 -12.90
N SER A 285 3.47 -3.44 -14.23
CA SER A 285 3.19 -4.59 -15.10
C SER A 285 4.32 -5.62 -15.09
N ARG A 286 5.58 -5.16 -15.00
CA ARG A 286 6.72 -6.06 -14.91
C ARG A 286 6.81 -6.77 -13.57
N LEU A 287 6.58 -6.06 -12.47
CA LEU A 287 6.53 -6.67 -11.13
C LEU A 287 5.47 -7.77 -11.06
N SER A 288 4.24 -7.47 -11.49
CA SER A 288 3.13 -8.43 -11.50
C SER A 288 3.44 -9.63 -12.39
N GLY A 289 3.96 -9.42 -13.61
CA GLY A 289 4.31 -10.49 -14.54
C GLY A 289 5.40 -11.42 -13.99
N LEU A 290 6.49 -10.84 -13.46
CA LEU A 290 7.59 -11.63 -12.91
C LEU A 290 7.20 -12.35 -11.61
N ALA A 291 6.34 -11.75 -10.79
CA ALA A 291 5.80 -12.41 -9.62
C ALA A 291 4.97 -13.63 -10.01
N ALA A 292 4.10 -13.51 -11.02
CA ALA A 292 3.25 -14.60 -11.50
C ALA A 292 4.10 -15.78 -12.03
N GLU A 293 5.11 -15.49 -12.86
CA GLU A 293 6.06 -16.47 -13.37
C GLU A 293 6.74 -17.24 -12.23
N ARG A 294 7.37 -16.51 -11.29
CA ARG A 294 8.13 -17.14 -10.20
C ARG A 294 7.25 -17.87 -9.20
N CYS A 295 6.04 -17.37 -8.94
CA CYS A 295 5.08 -18.07 -8.07
C CYS A 295 4.63 -19.38 -8.70
N ALA A 296 4.30 -19.38 -10.00
CA ALA A 296 3.92 -20.58 -10.73
C ALA A 296 5.04 -21.65 -10.72
N GLU A 297 6.29 -21.24 -10.97
CA GLU A 297 7.45 -22.13 -10.89
C GLU A 297 7.70 -22.70 -9.49
N ALA A 298 7.39 -21.93 -8.45
CA ALA A 298 7.59 -22.31 -7.06
C ALA A 298 6.41 -23.06 -6.43
N GLY A 299 5.27 -23.19 -7.13
CA GLY A 299 4.04 -23.75 -6.57
C GLY A 299 3.41 -22.87 -5.50
N ILE A 300 3.54 -21.55 -5.61
CA ILE A 300 2.99 -20.55 -4.68
C ILE A 300 1.75 -19.90 -5.34
N GLU A 301 0.64 -19.81 -4.61
CA GLU A 301 -0.53 -19.03 -4.98
C GLU A 301 -0.20 -17.54 -4.87
N LEU A 302 -0.33 -16.82 -5.99
CA LEU A 302 -0.17 -15.37 -6.03
C LEU A 302 -1.53 -14.69 -5.94
N ARG A 303 -1.69 -13.78 -4.97
CA ARG A 303 -2.84 -12.87 -4.87
C ARG A 303 -2.38 -11.42 -5.04
N VAL A 304 -2.98 -10.73 -6.01
CA VAL A 304 -2.76 -9.30 -6.24
C VAL A 304 -4.13 -8.65 -6.37
N PRO A 305 -4.55 -7.79 -5.42
CA PRO A 305 -5.82 -7.09 -5.53
C PRO A 305 -5.88 -6.28 -6.84
N ARG A 306 -7.10 -5.99 -7.33
CA ARG A 306 -7.27 -5.10 -8.48
C ARG A 306 -6.62 -3.73 -8.18
N PRO A 307 -6.07 -3.02 -9.18
CA PRO A 307 -5.30 -1.80 -8.96
C PRO A 307 -5.93 -0.76 -8.03
N ARG A 308 -7.26 -0.57 -8.12
CA ARG A 308 -8.02 0.37 -7.27
C ARG A 308 -7.97 0.06 -5.77
N LEU A 309 -7.75 -1.21 -5.39
CA LEU A 309 -7.61 -1.67 -4.02
C LEU A 309 -6.14 -1.72 -3.54
N CYS A 310 -5.17 -1.58 -4.46
CA CYS A 310 -3.75 -1.59 -4.12
C CYS A 310 -3.23 -0.23 -3.65
N THR A 311 -3.78 0.86 -4.16
CA THR A 311 -3.51 2.22 -3.68
C THR A 311 -4.32 2.54 -2.43
N ASP A 312 -3.96 3.60 -1.72
CA ASP A 312 -4.62 4.02 -0.47
C ASP A 312 -6.12 4.27 -0.70
N ASN A 313 -6.95 3.66 0.14
CA ASN A 313 -8.40 3.73 0.01
C ASN A 313 -9.11 3.41 1.34
N GLY A 314 -10.35 3.88 1.51
CA GLY A 314 -11.11 3.60 2.72
C GLY A 314 -11.62 2.16 2.82
N ALA A 315 -11.71 1.43 1.70
CA ALA A 315 -12.19 0.05 1.68
C ALA A 315 -11.23 -0.91 2.39
N MET A 316 -9.92 -0.71 2.27
CA MET A 316 -8.91 -1.52 2.95
C MET A 316 -8.98 -1.36 4.48
N ILE A 317 -9.32 -0.15 4.93
CA ILE A 317 -9.52 0.17 6.35
C ILE A 317 -10.83 -0.42 6.88
N ALA A 318 -11.90 -0.35 6.08
CA ALA A 318 -13.17 -1.00 6.39
C ALA A 318 -13.00 -2.53 6.47
N ALA A 319 -12.22 -3.13 5.56
CA ALA A 319 -11.91 -4.56 5.57
C ALA A 319 -11.15 -4.97 6.83
N LEU A 320 -10.09 -4.24 7.20
CA LEU A 320 -9.36 -4.52 8.44
C LEU A 320 -10.26 -4.36 9.68
N GLY A 321 -11.10 -3.32 9.71
CA GLY A 321 -12.12 -3.15 10.75
C GLY A 321 -13.09 -4.33 10.82
N ALA A 322 -13.50 -4.88 9.67
CA ALA A 322 -14.36 -6.05 9.60
C ALA A 322 -13.68 -7.30 10.18
N HIS A 323 -12.38 -7.51 9.89
CA HIS A 323 -11.59 -8.61 10.51
C HIS A 323 -11.53 -8.48 12.03
N LEU A 324 -11.27 -7.27 12.54
CA LEU A 324 -11.23 -7.00 13.99
C LEU A 324 -12.60 -7.25 14.66
N VAL A 325 -13.68 -6.78 14.03
CA VAL A 325 -15.05 -7.00 14.52
C VAL A 325 -15.45 -8.47 14.48
N ALA A 326 -15.06 -9.21 13.43
CA ALA A 326 -15.29 -10.64 13.33
C ALA A 326 -14.54 -11.43 14.42
N ALA A 327 -13.32 -11.00 14.76
CA ALA A 327 -12.52 -11.58 15.83
C ALA A 327 -12.96 -11.18 17.25
N GLY A 328 -13.94 -10.28 17.39
CA GLY A 328 -14.39 -9.78 18.70
C GLY A 328 -13.39 -8.84 19.39
N ALA A 329 -12.55 -8.16 18.60
CA ALA A 329 -11.59 -7.20 19.13
C ALA A 329 -12.30 -6.05 19.87
N LYS A 330 -11.68 -5.61 20.96
CA LYS A 330 -12.19 -4.48 21.74
C LYS A 330 -12.10 -3.19 20.91
N PRO A 331 -13.12 -2.32 20.95
CA PRO A 331 -13.03 -1.00 20.33
C PRO A 331 -11.93 -0.16 20.99
N SER A 332 -11.36 0.76 20.22
CA SER A 332 -10.46 1.80 20.69
C SER A 332 -11.22 2.84 21.53
N ALA A 333 -10.56 3.39 22.55
CA ALA A 333 -11.09 4.50 23.32
C ALA A 333 -11.10 5.82 22.52
N LEU A 334 -11.96 6.77 22.90
CA LEU A 334 -12.08 8.06 22.20
C LEU A 334 -10.86 8.99 22.44
N ASP A 335 -9.98 8.66 23.38
CA ASP A 335 -8.69 9.33 23.57
C ASP A 335 -7.60 8.81 22.60
N LEU A 336 -7.92 7.86 21.71
CA LEU A 336 -7.08 7.36 20.61
C LEU A 336 -6.21 8.46 19.97
N SER A 337 -4.90 8.33 20.04
CA SER A 337 -3.97 9.24 19.36
C SER A 337 -3.52 8.70 18.01
N THR A 338 -2.97 9.58 17.17
CA THR A 338 -2.26 9.17 15.95
C THR A 338 -0.84 8.72 16.29
N THR A 339 -0.31 7.76 15.54
CA THR A 339 1.07 7.27 15.67
C THR A 339 1.72 7.25 14.29
N PRO A 340 2.41 8.34 13.87
CA PRO A 340 3.02 8.44 12.53
C PRO A 340 3.96 7.29 12.16
N GLY A 341 4.68 6.73 13.15
CA GLY A 341 5.57 5.58 12.99
C GLY A 341 5.01 4.29 13.58
N LEU A 342 3.70 4.05 13.46
CA LEU A 342 3.06 2.86 14.03
C LEU A 342 3.71 1.58 13.44
N PRO A 343 4.34 0.72 14.25
CA PRO A 343 4.93 -0.51 13.74
C PRO A 343 3.84 -1.44 13.24
N VAL A 344 4.12 -2.18 12.16
CA VAL A 344 3.17 -3.10 11.52
C VAL A 344 2.66 -4.21 12.45
N SER A 345 3.44 -4.55 13.48
CA SER A 345 3.05 -5.52 14.51
C SER A 345 1.91 -5.03 15.41
N THR A 346 1.67 -3.71 15.48
CA THR A 346 0.52 -3.12 16.16
C THR A 346 -0.62 -2.93 15.16
N ILE A 347 -1.53 -3.90 15.11
CA ILE A 347 -2.67 -3.93 14.17
C ILE A 347 -3.73 -2.87 14.52
N GLN A 348 -3.97 -2.67 15.82
CA GLN A 348 -4.96 -1.74 16.36
C GLN A 348 -4.37 -1.02 17.59
N ILE A 349 -4.72 0.24 17.76
CA ILE A 349 -4.48 1.01 19.00
C ILE A 349 -5.75 0.93 19.86
N LEU A 350 -5.63 0.54 21.13
CA LEU A 350 -6.75 0.46 22.07
C LEU A 350 -6.96 1.77 22.83
#